data_AF-A0A259PM20-F1
#
_entry.id   AF-A0A259PM20-F1
#
_cell.length_a   1.000
_cell.length_b   1.000
_cell.length_c   1.000
_cell.angle_alpha   90.00
_cell.angle_beta   90.00
_cell.angle_gamma   90.00
#
_symmetry.space_group_name_H-M   'P 1'
#
loop_
_entity.id
_entity.type
_entity.pdbx_description
1 polymer ?
#
loop_
_entity_poly.entity_id
_entity_poly.type
_entity_poly.pdbx_seq_one_letter_code
_entity_poly.pdbx_strand_id
1 'polypeptide(L)'
;PRQLFKLGLWHMRQNDPLLGPSTGGIYAIAETRWNVRAGPRYGAFLQLGASDGEADPVPRYLGLGLRVERPFAGRPDDSLSLGLARASLRGKPHAETVLELDYTYKWADGVYVQPDLQRIWHAAGAGPAATVLTLRVHLEY
;
A
#
# COMPACT_ATOMS: atom_id res chain seq x y z
N PRO A 1 5.65 -14.03 -17.17
CA PRO A 1 5.42 -13.01 -16.11
C PRO A 1 4.26 -12.13 -16.55
N ARG A 2 3.30 -11.84 -15.67
CA ARG A 2 2.18 -10.92 -16.01
C ARG A 2 2.53 -9.56 -15.47
N GLN A 3 2.55 -8.55 -16.34
CA GLN A 3 2.87 -7.18 -15.99
C GLN A 3 1.65 -6.29 -16.26
N LEU A 4 1.46 -5.30 -15.40
CA LEU A 4 0.43 -4.28 -15.54
C LEU A 4 1.06 -2.92 -15.28
N PHE A 5 0.82 -1.97 -16.17
CA PHE A 5 1.23 -0.59 -16.01
C PHE A 5 0.03 0.32 -16.24
N LYS A 6 -0.15 1.29 -15.36
CA LYS A 6 -1.17 2.33 -15.47
C LYS A 6 -0.47 3.67 -15.28
N LEU A 7 -0.78 4.62 -16.14
CA LEU A 7 -0.44 6.02 -15.99
C LEU A 7 -1.74 6.79 -16.14
N GLY A 8 -1.97 7.79 -15.29
CA GLY A 8 -3.15 8.62 -15.39
C GLY A 8 -2.91 10.03 -14.92
N LEU A 9 -3.82 10.88 -15.37
CA LEU A 9 -3.90 12.30 -15.09
C LEU A 9 -5.32 12.53 -14.57
N TRP A 10 -5.50 13.45 -13.64
CA TRP A 10 -6.82 13.85 -13.19
C TRP A 10 -6.87 15.35 -12.91
N HIS A 11 -8.07 15.91 -12.98
CA HIS A 11 -8.34 17.30 -12.63
C HIS A 11 -9.70 17.40 -11.97
N MET A 12 -9.75 18.07 -10.83
CA MET A 12 -10.95 18.41 -10.09
C MET A 12 -11.16 19.92 -10.17
N ARG A 13 -12.29 20.32 -10.77
CA ARG A 13 -12.72 21.71 -10.79
C ARG A 13 -13.54 22.03 -9.54
N GLN A 14 -13.05 22.95 -8.71
CA GLN A 14 -13.82 23.53 -7.61
C GLN A 14 -14.58 24.76 -8.12
N ASN A 15 -15.90 24.75 -7.96
CA ASN A 15 -16.78 25.84 -8.41
C ASN A 15 -17.14 26.83 -7.30
N ASP A 16 -16.92 26.45 -6.03
CA ASP A 16 -17.09 27.33 -4.87
C ASP A 16 -15.71 27.67 -4.28
N PRO A 17 -15.24 28.93 -4.43
CA PRO A 17 -13.96 29.38 -3.88
C PRO A 17 -13.84 29.23 -2.36
N LEU A 18 -14.95 29.20 -1.62
CA LEU A 18 -14.94 29.00 -0.17
C LEU A 18 -14.54 27.57 0.22
N LEU A 19 -14.70 26.61 -0.70
CA LEU A 19 -14.34 25.21 -0.49
C LEU A 19 -12.91 24.90 -0.94
N GLY A 20 -12.21 25.88 -1.53
CA GLY A 20 -10.80 25.78 -1.92
C GLY A 20 -10.53 25.94 -3.41
N PRO A 21 -9.28 25.77 -3.86
CA PRO A 21 -8.91 25.85 -5.26
C PRO A 21 -9.29 24.58 -6.04
N SER A 22 -9.33 24.69 -7.37
CA SER A 22 -9.24 23.51 -8.23
C SER A 22 -7.87 22.82 -8.04
N THR A 23 -7.82 21.52 -8.27
CA THR A 23 -6.59 20.72 -8.14
C THR A 23 -6.51 19.69 -9.25
N GLY A 24 -5.32 19.21 -9.58
CA GLY A 24 -5.09 18.08 -10.44
C GLY A 24 -3.90 17.25 -9.99
N GLY A 25 -3.64 16.20 -10.74
CA GLY A 25 -2.51 15.36 -10.43
C GLY A 25 -2.26 14.26 -11.44
N ILE A 26 -1.21 13.50 -11.14
CA ILE A 26 -0.78 12.37 -11.92
C ILE A 26 -0.60 11.17 -11.00
N TYR A 27 -0.78 9.98 -11.56
CA TYR A 27 -0.46 8.74 -10.86
C TYR A 27 0.15 7.72 -11.81
N ALA A 28 0.97 6.84 -11.25
CA ALA A 28 1.50 5.67 -11.94
C ALA A 28 1.38 4.44 -11.04
N ILE A 29 0.99 3.31 -11.63
CA ILE A 29 0.91 2.02 -10.94
C ILE A 29 1.62 0.99 -11.83
N ALA A 30 2.50 0.19 -11.23
CA ALA A 30 3.13 -0.96 -11.86
C ALA A 30 2.95 -2.19 -10.99
N GLU A 31 2.59 -3.31 -11.60
CA GLU A 31 2.54 -4.62 -10.94
C GLU A 31 3.24 -5.66 -11.81
N THR A 32 3.95 -6.59 -11.19
CA THR A 32 4.49 -7.76 -11.88
C THR A 32 4.31 -9.01 -11.04
N ARG A 33 4.03 -10.14 -11.69
CA ARG A 33 3.93 -11.45 -11.06
C ARG A 33 4.79 -12.47 -11.81
N TRP A 34 5.52 -13.29 -11.07
CA TRP A 34 6.34 -14.37 -11.59
C TRP A 34 6.25 -15.62 -10.71
N ASN A 35 6.33 -16.79 -11.35
CA ASN A 35 6.15 -18.08 -10.68
C ASN A 35 7.46 -18.87 -10.74
N VAL A 36 7.80 -19.53 -9.64
CA VAL A 36 8.83 -20.57 -9.63
C VAL A 36 8.16 -21.93 -9.84
N ARG A 37 8.73 -22.77 -10.71
CA ARG A 37 8.20 -24.10 -11.01
C ARG A 37 8.19 -24.94 -9.72
N ALA A 38 7.02 -25.49 -9.38
CA ALA A 38 6.80 -26.22 -8.12
C ALA A 38 7.17 -25.42 -6.84
N GLY A 39 7.15 -24.09 -6.90
CA GLY A 39 7.57 -23.23 -5.80
C GLY A 39 6.68 -22.00 -5.58
N PRO A 40 7.19 -21.00 -4.86
CA PRO A 40 6.45 -19.79 -4.55
C PRO A 40 6.01 -19.00 -5.79
N ARG A 41 4.92 -18.24 -5.65
CA ARG A 41 4.56 -17.19 -6.60
C ARG A 41 4.93 -15.85 -6.00
N TYR A 42 5.65 -15.05 -6.76
CA TYR A 42 6.10 -13.75 -6.35
C TYR A 42 5.29 -12.67 -7.06
N GLY A 43 5.02 -11.61 -6.32
CA GLY A 43 4.45 -10.37 -6.83
C GLY A 43 5.27 -9.19 -6.35
N ALA A 44 5.32 -8.14 -7.17
CA ALA A 44 5.83 -6.83 -6.78
C ALA A 44 4.88 -5.75 -7.29
N PHE A 45 4.75 -4.67 -6.53
CA PHE A 45 4.01 -3.49 -6.95
C PHE A 45 4.77 -2.19 -6.67
N LEU A 46 4.44 -1.16 -7.45
CA LEU A 46 4.84 0.22 -7.26
C LEU A 46 3.63 1.12 -7.53
N GLN A 47 3.42 2.13 -6.70
CA GLN A 47 2.39 3.13 -6.78
C GLN A 47 3.02 4.50 -6.53
N LEU A 48 2.79 5.44 -7.43
CA LEU A 48 3.25 6.82 -7.35
C LEU A 48 2.06 7.75 -7.54
N GLY A 49 1.98 8.80 -6.74
CA GLY A 49 0.98 9.84 -6.88
C GLY A 49 1.59 11.20 -6.60
N ALA A 50 1.24 12.20 -7.39
CA ALA A 50 1.59 13.58 -7.14
C ALA A 50 0.44 14.49 -7.55
N SER A 51 0.17 15.50 -6.75
CA SER A 51 -0.81 16.55 -7.08
C SER A 51 -0.18 17.92 -7.02
N ASP A 52 -0.76 18.85 -7.78
CA ASP A 52 -0.33 20.24 -7.87
C ASP A 52 -1.07 21.15 -6.87
N GLY A 53 -2.22 20.70 -6.36
CA GLY A 53 -3.15 21.57 -5.68
C GLY A 53 -2.78 21.87 -4.24
N GLU A 54 -2.87 23.16 -3.90
CA GLU A 54 -2.81 23.72 -2.54
C GLU A 54 -3.84 23.12 -1.55
N ALA A 55 -4.82 22.36 -2.05
CA ALA A 55 -5.86 21.73 -1.25
C ALA A 55 -5.53 20.29 -0.82
N ASP A 56 -4.66 19.57 -1.54
CA ASP A 56 -4.57 18.12 -1.34
C ASP A 56 -3.89 17.78 -0.01
N PRO A 57 -4.52 16.94 0.85
CA PRO A 57 -3.93 16.53 2.12
C PRO A 57 -2.66 15.70 1.95
N VAL A 58 -2.57 14.93 0.86
CA VAL A 58 -1.43 14.06 0.52
C VAL A 58 -0.89 14.43 -0.86
N PRO A 59 -0.12 15.52 -0.99
CA PRO A 59 0.35 16.00 -2.29
C PRO A 59 1.31 15.04 -3.00
N ARG A 60 1.94 14.10 -2.28
CA ARG A 60 2.85 13.10 -2.85
C ARG A 60 2.72 11.78 -2.11
N TYR A 61 2.69 10.70 -2.87
CA TYR A 61 2.60 9.34 -2.35
C TYR A 61 3.54 8.40 -3.11
N LEU A 62 4.20 7.53 -2.36
CA LEU A 62 4.94 6.37 -2.85
C LEU A 62 4.44 5.14 -2.09
N GLY A 63 4.03 4.11 -2.81
CA GLY A 63 3.78 2.79 -2.27
C GLY A 63 4.57 1.76 -3.06
N LEU A 64 5.22 0.81 -2.40
CA LEU A 64 5.83 -0.33 -3.08
C LEU A 64 5.82 -1.54 -2.18
N GLY A 65 5.90 -2.73 -2.76
CA GLY A 65 5.93 -3.94 -1.96
C GLY A 65 6.18 -5.20 -2.73
N LEU A 66 6.43 -6.27 -1.98
CA LEU A 66 6.65 -7.62 -2.44
C LEU A 66 5.62 -8.54 -1.77
N ARG A 67 5.16 -9.54 -2.51
CA ARG A 67 4.32 -10.62 -2.01
C ARG A 67 4.88 -11.96 -2.43
N VAL A 68 4.84 -12.92 -1.51
CA VAL A 68 5.20 -14.32 -1.72
C VAL A 68 4.00 -15.17 -1.35
N GLU A 69 3.37 -15.76 -2.34
CA GLU A 69 2.34 -16.78 -2.13
C GLU A 69 2.98 -18.16 -2.13
N ARG A 70 2.47 -19.07 -1.31
CA ARG A 70 3.06 -20.40 -1.07
C ARG A 70 4.50 -20.30 -0.53
N PRO A 71 4.73 -19.52 0.54
CA PRO A 71 6.07 -19.35 1.08
C PRO A 71 6.67 -20.66 1.63
N PHE A 72 5.82 -21.62 2.04
CA PHE A 72 6.24 -22.92 2.56
C PHE A 72 5.50 -24.07 1.86
N ALA A 73 6.19 -25.19 1.62
CA ALA A 73 5.62 -26.35 0.92
C ALA A 73 4.40 -26.96 1.63
N GLY A 74 4.42 -27.00 2.97
CA GLY A 74 3.30 -27.47 3.80
C GLY A 74 2.14 -26.47 3.92
N ARG A 75 2.27 -25.27 3.35
CA ARG A 75 1.31 -24.16 3.45
C ARG A 75 1.03 -23.53 2.07
N PRO A 76 0.44 -24.28 1.13
CA PRO A 76 0.22 -23.85 -0.25
C PRO A 76 -0.89 -22.79 -0.43
N ASP A 77 -1.58 -22.42 0.64
CA ASP A 77 -2.64 -21.41 0.62
C ASP A 77 -2.27 -20.14 1.40
N ASP A 78 -1.06 -20.08 1.98
CA ASP A 78 -0.60 -18.93 2.74
C ASP A 78 0.11 -17.90 1.86
N SER A 79 0.18 -16.66 2.34
CA SER A 79 1.00 -15.61 1.73
C SER A 79 1.72 -14.73 2.74
N LEU A 80 2.90 -14.25 2.37
CA LEU A 80 3.71 -13.28 3.09
C LEU A 80 3.85 -12.03 2.23
N SER A 81 3.67 -10.84 2.81
CA SER A 81 3.95 -9.59 2.09
C SER A 81 4.77 -8.61 2.92
N LEU A 82 5.55 -7.78 2.23
CA LEU A 82 6.30 -6.67 2.78
C LEU A 82 5.99 -5.43 1.95
N GLY A 83 5.47 -4.39 2.58
CA GLY A 83 5.08 -3.14 1.95
C GLY A 83 5.77 -1.94 2.57
N LEU A 84 6.04 -0.91 1.76
CA LEU A 84 6.45 0.41 2.20
C LEU A 84 5.52 1.46 1.59
N ALA A 85 4.95 2.30 2.45
CA ALA A 85 4.18 3.48 2.07
C ALA A 85 4.89 4.74 2.59
N ARG A 86 4.90 5.80 1.78
CA ARG A 86 5.41 7.11 2.15
C ARG A 86 4.46 8.19 1.64
N ALA A 87 3.83 8.89 2.57
CA ALA A 87 2.87 9.94 2.30
C ALA A 87 3.41 11.28 2.79
N SER A 88 3.65 12.22 1.87
CA SER A 88 3.88 13.62 2.24
C SER A 88 2.55 14.22 2.65
N LEU A 89 2.47 14.80 3.84
CA LEU A 89 1.24 15.41 4.36
C LEU A 89 1.35 16.94 4.29
N ARG A 90 0.29 17.58 3.80
CA ARG A 90 0.24 19.04 3.67
C ARG A 90 0.41 19.73 5.03
N GLY A 91 1.24 20.77 5.05
CA GLY A 91 1.51 21.56 6.25
C GLY A 91 2.27 20.80 7.34
N LYS A 92 2.84 19.62 7.03
CA LYS A 92 3.65 18.84 7.98
C LYS A 92 5.13 18.86 7.59
N PRO A 93 6.04 18.86 8.58
CA PRO A 93 7.47 18.94 8.34
C PRO A 93 8.05 17.66 7.73
N HIS A 94 7.40 16.50 7.96
CA HIS A 94 7.89 15.20 7.50
C HIS A 94 6.81 14.41 6.77
N ALA A 95 7.25 13.55 5.86
CA ALA A 95 6.39 12.53 5.28
C ALA A 95 6.22 11.38 6.30
N GLU A 96 4.99 10.92 6.46
CA GLU A 96 4.74 9.68 7.19
C GLU A 96 5.25 8.52 6.36
N THR A 97 6.04 7.63 6.97
CA THR A 97 6.52 6.40 6.33
C THR A 97 6.04 5.21 7.14
N VAL A 98 5.46 4.22 6.46
CA VAL A 98 5.00 2.97 7.05
C VAL A 98 5.72 1.82 6.35
N LEU A 99 6.34 0.95 7.13
CA LEU A 99 6.81 -0.36 6.69
C LEU A 99 5.88 -1.41 7.29
N GLU A 100 5.27 -2.26 6.47
CA GLU A 100 4.28 -3.28 6.85
C GLU A 100 4.80 -4.66 6.47
N LEU A 101 4.72 -5.61 7.42
CA LEU A 101 4.98 -7.03 7.21
C LEU A 101 3.75 -7.81 7.64
N ASP A 102 3.15 -8.55 6.72
CA ASP A 102 1.94 -9.32 6.98
C ASP A 102 2.08 -10.78 6.53
N TYR A 103 1.43 -11.68 7.25
CA TYR A 103 1.36 -13.10 6.88
C TYR A 103 -0.07 -13.60 6.93
N THR A 104 -0.66 -13.92 5.78
CA THR A 104 -1.97 -14.56 5.70
C THR A 104 -1.83 -16.06 5.90
N TYR A 105 -2.42 -16.57 6.98
CA TYR A 105 -2.53 -17.98 7.34
C TYR A 105 -3.95 -18.48 7.05
N LYS A 106 -4.10 -19.46 6.15
CA LYS A 106 -5.38 -20.16 5.96
C LYS A 106 -5.61 -21.12 7.12
N TRP A 107 -6.53 -20.78 8.01
CA TRP A 107 -6.85 -21.59 9.19
C TRP A 107 -7.74 -22.77 8.85
N ALA A 108 -8.79 -22.51 8.08
CA ALA A 108 -9.71 -23.50 7.54
C ALA A 108 -10.22 -23.03 6.18
N ASP A 109 -10.99 -23.86 5.48
CA ASP A 109 -11.66 -23.40 4.26
C ASP A 109 -12.59 -22.23 4.58
N GLY A 110 -12.41 -21.13 3.85
CA GLY A 110 -13.13 -19.88 4.07
C GLY A 110 -12.70 -19.04 5.29
N VAL A 111 -11.66 -19.44 6.04
CA VAL A 111 -11.19 -18.70 7.23
C VAL A 111 -9.69 -18.43 7.16
N TYR A 112 -9.32 -17.15 7.16
CA TYR A 112 -7.93 -16.70 7.12
C TYR A 112 -7.63 -15.77 8.28
N VAL A 113 -6.44 -15.94 8.86
CA VAL A 113 -5.91 -15.13 9.94
C VAL A 113 -4.65 -14.44 9.46
N GLN A 114 -4.55 -13.14 9.66
CA GLN A 114 -3.42 -12.34 9.20
C GLN A 114 -2.88 -11.47 10.33
N PRO A 115 -1.83 -11.90 11.05
CA PRO A 115 -0.99 -10.98 11.81
C PRO A 115 -0.32 -9.97 10.87
N ASP A 116 -0.23 -8.74 11.34
CA ASP A 116 0.30 -7.60 10.62
C ASP A 116 1.16 -6.76 11.57
N LEU A 117 2.40 -6.48 11.18
CA LEU A 117 3.34 -5.66 11.94
C LEU A 117 3.71 -4.43 11.12
N GLN A 118 3.44 -3.24 11.68
CA GLN A 118 3.78 -1.97 11.08
C GLN A 118 4.79 -1.20 11.91
N ARG A 119 5.79 -0.63 11.24
CA ARG A 119 6.65 0.41 11.78
C ARG A 119 6.32 1.72 11.08
N ILE A 120 5.87 2.70 11.87
CA ILE A 120 5.46 4.03 11.41
C ILE A 120 6.50 5.03 11.88
N TRP A 121 7.02 5.85 10.97
CA TRP A 121 7.88 6.99 11.27
C TRP A 121 7.16 8.28 10.92
N HIS A 122 7.26 9.28 11.80
CA HIS A 122 6.61 10.59 11.65
C HIS A 122 5.10 10.45 11.49
N ALA A 123 4.44 9.78 12.45
CA ALA A 123 2.99 9.58 12.42
C ALA A 123 2.24 10.91 12.28
N ALA A 124 1.26 11.02 11.39
CA ALA A 124 0.62 12.27 10.99
C ALA A 124 1.60 13.41 10.61
N GLY A 125 2.80 13.06 10.15
CA GLY A 125 3.86 13.94 9.66
C GLY A 125 4.68 14.67 10.73
N ALA A 126 4.40 14.45 12.02
CA ALA A 126 5.11 15.09 13.14
C ALA A 126 5.13 14.27 14.44
N GLY A 127 4.34 13.21 14.52
CA GLY A 127 4.23 12.34 15.69
C GLY A 127 5.44 11.42 15.86
N PRO A 128 5.59 10.83 17.05
CA PRO A 128 6.68 9.90 17.33
C PRO A 128 6.57 8.65 16.45
N ALA A 129 7.70 7.95 16.29
CA ALA A 129 7.69 6.65 15.65
C ALA A 129 6.89 5.63 16.48
N ALA A 130 6.11 4.79 15.82
CA ALA A 130 5.24 3.80 16.46
C ALA A 130 5.46 2.43 15.83
N THR A 131 5.30 1.38 16.64
CA THR A 131 5.20 -0.01 16.17
C THR A 131 3.81 -0.50 16.50
N VAL A 132 3.09 -1.01 15.51
CA VAL A 132 1.69 -1.45 15.64
C VAL A 132 1.62 -2.93 15.25
N LEU A 133 0.98 -3.73 16.10
CA LEU A 133 0.64 -5.11 15.81
C LEU A 133 -0.87 -5.22 15.67
N THR A 134 -1.34 -5.73 14.53
CA THR A 134 -2.75 -5.94 14.24
C THR A 134 -3.00 -7.41 13.92
N LEU A 135 -4.20 -7.89 14.22
CA LEU A 135 -4.68 -9.21 13.78
C LEU A 135 -5.94 -9.02 12.95
N ARG A 136 -5.89 -9.43 11.68
CA ARG A 136 -7.04 -9.39 10.75
C ARG A 136 -7.59 -10.80 10.57
N VAL A 137 -8.91 -10.91 10.55
CA VAL A 137 -9.62 -12.15 10.18
C VAL A 137 -10.40 -11.88 8.90
N HIS A 138 -10.25 -12.75 7.91
CA HIS A 138 -10.96 -12.69 6.63
C HIS A 138 -11.80 -13.95 6.45
N LEU A 139 -13.07 -13.77 6.08
CA LEU A 139 -14.05 -14.83 5.91
C LEU A 139 -14.56 -14.83 4.47
N GLU A 140 -14.56 -16.01 3.83
CA GLU A 140 -15.10 -16.22 2.49
C GLU A 140 -16.29 -17.17 2.58
N TYR A 141 -17.39 -16.83 1.90
CA TYR A 141 -18.65 -17.58 1.88
C TYR A 141 -19.17 -17.75 0.45
#